data_AF-A0A537JQG2-F1
#
_entry.id   AF-A0A537JQG2-F1
#
_cell.length_a   1.000
_cell.length_b   1.000
_cell.length_c   1.000
_cell.angle_alpha   90.00
_cell.angle_beta   90.00
_cell.angle_gamma   90.00
#
_symmetry.space_group_name_H-M   'P 1'
#
loop_
_entity.id
_entity.type
_entity.pdbx_description
1 polymer ?
#
loop_
_entity_poly.entity_id
_entity_poly.type
_entity_poly.pdbx_seq_one_letter_code
_entity_poly.pdbx_strand_id
1 'polypeptide(L)' 'MIGLLLCIFSATQSQTKEKTDAKAKISGTVIDSSSNMPIEYATITLFRQGETKPFNGATTDKIGNFTVTNV' A
#
# COMPACT_ATOMS: atom_id res chain seq x y z
N MET A 1 61.27 -2.29 -6.78
CA MET A 1 60.42 -1.49 -7.68
C MET A 1 60.12 -2.31 -8.93
N ILE A 2 59.15 -3.22 -8.86
CA ILE A 2 58.61 -3.93 -10.03
C ILE A 2 57.16 -4.28 -9.73
N GLY A 3 56.28 -4.08 -10.71
CA GLY A 3 54.99 -4.79 -10.76
C GLY A 3 53.77 -4.09 -10.17
N LEU A 4 53.64 -2.77 -10.37
CA LEU A 4 52.34 -2.11 -10.34
C LEU A 4 51.52 -2.57 -11.56
N LEU A 5 50.79 -3.69 -11.47
CA LEU A 5 49.67 -4.00 -12.36
C LEU A 5 48.89 -5.22 -11.84
N LEU A 6 47.92 -5.02 -10.95
CA LEU A 6 46.88 -6.01 -10.68
C LEU A 6 45.51 -5.36 -10.92
N CYS A 7 44.99 -5.68 -12.10
CA CYS A 7 43.73 -5.27 -12.66
C CYS A 7 42.58 -5.40 -11.65
N ILE A 8 42.00 -4.26 -11.29
CA ILE A 8 40.61 -3.89 -11.63
C ILE A 8 39.67 -5.10 -11.86
N PHE A 9 39.45 -5.91 -10.83
CA PHE A 9 38.25 -6.74 -10.72
C PHE A 9 37.29 -6.03 -9.76
N SER A 10 36.77 -4.87 -10.21
CA SER A 10 35.58 -4.30 -9.59
C SER A 10 34.41 -5.22 -9.94
N ALA A 11 34.15 -6.21 -9.09
CA ALA A 11 32.90 -6.95 -9.11
C ALA A 11 31.78 -5.93 -8.89
N THR A 12 31.16 -5.47 -9.99
CA THR A 12 29.96 -4.64 -9.93
C THR A 12 28.84 -5.54 -9.43
N GLN A 13 28.64 -5.58 -8.12
CA GLN A 13 27.40 -6.07 -7.55
C GLN A 13 26.31 -5.08 -7.96
N SER A 14 25.60 -5.40 -9.05
CA SER A 14 24.35 -4.73 -9.39
C SER A 14 23.41 -4.97 -8.22
N GLN A 15 23.20 -3.96 -7.38
CA GLN A 15 22.19 -4.02 -6.34
C GLN A 15 20.85 -4.09 -7.05
N THR A 16 20.24 -5.28 -7.09
CA THR A 16 18.82 -5.41 -7.40
C THR A 16 18.11 -4.55 -6.37
N LYS A 17 17.59 -3.39 -6.80
CA LYS A 17 16.62 -2.67 -5.99
C LYS A 17 15.46 -3.64 -5.81
N GLU A 18 15.39 -4.28 -4.66
CA GLU A 18 14.17 -4.88 -4.14
C GLU A 18 13.11 -3.81 -4.35
N LYS A 19 12.30 -3.99 -5.40
CA LYS A 19 11.18 -3.12 -5.68
C LYS A 19 10.16 -3.52 -4.63
N THR A 20 10.37 -3.02 -3.41
CA THR A 20 9.36 -3.05 -2.38
C THR A 20 8.25 -2.21 -2.98
N ASP A 21 7.30 -2.87 -3.66
CA ASP A 21 6.01 -2.31 -4.03
C ASP A 21 5.30 -2.03 -2.69
N ALA A 22 5.78 -0.99 -1.99
CA ALA A 22 5.25 -0.50 -0.74
C ALA A 22 3.91 0.15 -1.06
N LYS A 23 2.93 -0.73 -1.28
CA LYS A 23 1.55 -0.41 -1.53
C LYS A 23 1.01 0.22 -0.26
N ALA A 24 0.52 1.45 -0.38
CA ALA A 24 -0.09 2.12 0.74
C ALA A 24 -1.41 1.40 1.12
N LYS A 25 -1.93 1.71 2.30
CA LYS A 25 -3.23 1.25 2.77
C LYS A 25 -4.03 2.42 3.35
N ILE A 26 -5.34 2.38 3.17
CA ILE A 26 -6.30 3.29 3.81
C ILE A 26 -7.12 2.46 4.79
N SER A 27 -7.19 2.87 6.04
CA SER A 27 -7.95 2.19 7.08
C SER A 27 -8.79 3.18 7.87
N GLY A 28 -9.94 2.73 8.36
CA GLY A 28 -10.82 3.53 9.20
C GLY A 28 -11.94 2.70 9.80
N THR A 29 -12.83 3.38 10.52
CA THR A 29 -14.00 2.80 11.17
C THR A 29 -15.25 3.58 10.77
N VAL A 30 -16.33 2.88 10.43
CA VAL A 30 -17.63 3.49 10.09
C VAL A 30 -18.54 3.43 11.31
N ILE A 31 -18.98 4.59 11.78
CA ILE A 31 -19.87 4.75 12.93
C ILE A 31 -21.17 5.42 12.47
N ASP A 32 -22.31 4.86 12.88
CA ASP A 32 -23.61 5.50 12.71
C ASP A 32 -23.74 6.68 13.67
N SER A 33 -24.00 7.87 13.13
CA SER A 33 -24.06 9.11 13.92
C SER A 33 -25.25 9.20 14.88
N SER A 34 -26.34 8.48 14.62
CA SER A 34 -27.56 8.55 15.43
C SER A 34 -27.46 7.70 16.70
N SER A 35 -26.86 6.52 16.56
CA SER A 35 -26.73 5.52 17.63
C SER A 35 -25.32 5.48 18.24
N ASN A 36 -24.33 6.10 17.60
CA ASN A 36 -22.91 5.96 17.92
C ASN A 36 -22.42 4.50 17.91
N MET A 37 -23.08 3.64 17.12
CA MET A 37 -22.70 2.23 16.98
C MET A 37 -21.92 1.98 15.67
N PRO A 38 -20.99 1.02 15.65
CA PRO A 38 -20.30 0.62 14.42
C PRO A 38 -21.26 -0.02 13.42
N ILE A 39 -21.01 0.21 12.12
CA ILE A 39 -21.80 -0.39 11.04
C ILE A 39 -21.02 -1.55 10.44
N GLU A 40 -21.56 -2.77 10.56
CA GLU A 40 -21.07 -3.96 9.85
C GLU A 40 -21.62 -4.00 8.41
N TYR A 41 -20.85 -4.59 7.48
CA TYR A 41 -21.22 -4.76 6.08
C TYR A 41 -21.42 -3.47 5.26
N ALA A 42 -20.95 -2.32 5.74
CA ALA A 42 -20.90 -1.11 4.94
C ALA A 42 -19.90 -1.29 3.79
N THR A 43 -20.29 -0.91 2.57
CA THR A 43 -19.43 -0.97 1.38
C THR A 43 -18.70 0.36 1.19
N ILE A 44 -17.37 0.31 1.20
CA ILE A 44 -16.48 1.44 0.89
C ILE A 44 -16.01 1.28 -0.55
N THR A 45 -16.15 2.33 -1.35
CA THR A 45 -15.62 2.40 -2.70
C THR A 45 -14.65 3.57 -2.83
N LEU A 46 -13.44 3.29 -3.29
CA LEU A 46 -12.38 4.27 -3.50
C LEU A 46 -12.36 4.71 -4.96
N PHE A 47 -12.38 6.02 -5.17
CA PHE A 47 -12.23 6.66 -6.47
C PHE A 47 -10.97 7.52 -6.47
N ARG A 48 -10.32 7.66 -7.62
CA ARG A 48 -9.33 8.73 -7.81
C ARG A 48 -10.08 10.05 -8.03
N GLN A 49 -9.48 11.14 -7.58
CA GLN A 49 -10.08 12.46 -7.75
C GLN A 49 -10.32 12.75 -9.24
N GLY A 50 -11.57 13.08 -9.59
CA GLY A 50 -11.97 13.34 -10.98
C GLY A 50 -12.33 12.10 -11.80
N GLU A 51 -12.12 10.88 -11.28
CA GLU A 51 -12.54 9.64 -11.95
C GLU A 51 -13.91 9.17 -11.46
N THR A 52 -14.75 8.69 -12.37
CA THR A 52 -16.05 8.09 -12.05
C THR A 52 -15.99 6.57 -11.95
N LYS A 53 -14.88 5.95 -12.36
CA LYS A 53 -14.67 4.50 -12.25
C LYS A 53 -14.07 4.19 -10.87
N PRO A 54 -14.60 3.20 -10.13
CA PRO A 54 -14.02 2.79 -8.86
C PRO A 54 -12.62 2.19 -9.10
N PHE A 55 -11.67 2.62 -8.27
CA PHE A 55 -10.31 2.10 -8.27
C PHE A 55 -10.18 0.87 -7.37
N ASN A 56 -10.78 0.90 -6.19
CA ASN A 56 -10.72 -0.19 -5.21
C ASN A 56 -11.91 -0.10 -4.22
N GLY A 57 -11.97 -0.99 -3.23
CA GLY A 57 -12.99 -0.96 -2.18
C GLY A 57 -12.72 -1.94 -1.05
N ALA A 58 -13.55 -1.86 -0.01
CA ALA A 58 -13.56 -2.78 1.12
C ALA A 58 -14.96 -2.83 1.74
N THR A 59 -15.19 -3.82 2.60
CA THR A 59 -16.41 -3.90 3.41
C THR A 59 -16.02 -3.83 4.89
N THR A 60 -16.86 -3.22 5.72
CA THR A 60 -16.60 -3.17 7.17
C THR A 60 -16.83 -4.51 7.86
N ASP A 61 -16.04 -4.78 8.90
CA ASP A 61 -16.25 -5.90 9.82
C ASP A 61 -17.28 -5.58 10.93
N LYS A 62 -17.50 -6.53 11.84
CA LYS A 62 -18.43 -6.43 12.97
C LYS A 62 -18.21 -5.26 13.93
N ILE A 63 -17.03 -4.65 13.91
CA ILE A 63 -16.70 -3.46 14.72
C ILE A 63 -16.56 -2.21 13.84
N GLY A 64 -17.04 -2.27 12.60
CA GLY A 64 -17.08 -1.15 11.67
C GLY A 64 -15.76 -0.87 10.97
N ASN A 65 -14.72 -1.68 11.16
CA ASN A 65 -13.40 -1.42 10.60
C ASN A 65 -13.32 -1.85 9.14
N PHE A 66 -12.62 -1.06 8.33
CA PHE A 66 -12.26 -1.42 6.97
C PHE A 66 -10.77 -1.17 6.70
N THR A 67 -10.22 -1.88 5.70
CA THR A 67 -8.89 -1.61 5.16
C THR A 67 -8.89 -1.82 3.65
N VAL A 68 -8.55 -0.77 2.91
CA VAL A 68 -8.28 -0.83 1.47
C VAL A 68 -6.77 -0.92 1.30
N THR A 69 -6.28 -2.01 0.71
CA THR A 69 -4.86 -2.23 0.41
C THR A 69 -4.56 -1.92 -1.05
N ASN A 70 -3.29 -1.82 -1.44
CA ASN A 70 -2.91 -1.59 -2.83
C ASN A 70 -3.46 -0.26 -3.39
N VAL A 71 -3.31 0.81 -2.60
CA VAL A 71 -3.59 2.18 -3.03
C VAL A 71 -2.35 2.90 -3.55
#